data_AF-A0A815RLZ5-F1
#
_entry.id   AF-A0A815RLZ5-F1
#
_cell.length_a   1.000
_cell.length_b   1.000
_cell.length_c   1.000
_cell.angle_alpha   90.00
_cell.angle_beta   90.00
_cell.angle_gamma   90.00
#
_symmetry.space_group_name_H-M   'P 1'
#
loop_
_entity.id
_entity.type
_entity.pdbx_description
1 polymer ?
#
loop_
_entity_poly.entity_id
_entity_poly.type
_entity_poly.pdbx_seq_one_letter_code
_entity_poly.pdbx_strand_id
1 'polypeptide(L)'
;MSSQGAKVVGQWKIVDYPQHPECIGCQFNIRQDDEKPNLYRLNAHVVNSIFCPFEHNPTTNEWTLAGGVGATLMLGPPEEMEKEGVIGNLISRIQNLEVEGGQHLVITTDNGEQIRLKRS
;
A
#
# COMPACT_ATOMS: atom_id res chain seq x y z
N MET A 1 3.82 24.04 -4.08
CA MET A 1 3.62 23.08 -2.97
C MET A 1 3.28 21.74 -3.61
N SER A 2 4.09 20.69 -3.41
CA SER A 2 3.76 19.35 -3.92
C SER A 2 2.57 18.81 -3.14
N SER A 3 1.52 18.34 -3.83
CA SER A 3 0.39 17.66 -3.18
C SER A 3 0.86 16.45 -2.40
N GLN A 4 0.16 16.10 -1.31
CA GLN A 4 0.49 14.93 -0.49
C GLN A 4 0.46 13.63 -1.30
N GLY A 5 -0.43 13.53 -2.30
CA GLY A 5 -0.44 12.42 -3.26
C GLY A 5 0.86 12.25 -4.04
N ALA A 6 1.51 13.33 -4.47
CA ALA A 6 2.80 13.22 -5.16
C ALA A 6 3.91 12.63 -4.27
N LYS A 7 3.79 12.77 -2.93
CA LYS A 7 4.78 12.26 -1.98
C LYS A 7 4.69 10.75 -1.79
N VAL A 8 3.52 10.14 -1.94
CA VAL A 8 3.35 8.68 -1.73
C VAL A 8 3.94 7.86 -2.87
N VAL A 9 4.18 8.46 -4.04
CA VAL A 9 4.80 7.78 -5.18
C VAL A 9 6.21 7.31 -4.82
N GLY A 10 6.49 6.05 -5.12
CA GLY A 10 7.79 5.43 -4.88
C GLY A 10 7.71 3.96 -4.48
N GLN A 11 8.88 3.42 -4.17
CA GLN A 11 9.04 2.09 -3.59
C GLN A 11 9.18 2.19 -2.08
N TRP A 12 8.48 1.31 -1.38
CA TRP A 12 8.36 1.29 0.06
C TRP A 12 8.53 -0.14 0.55
N LYS A 13 9.13 -0.30 1.73
CA LYS A 13 9.37 -1.60 2.37
C LYS A 13 8.83 -1.55 3.78
N ILE A 14 8.01 -2.55 4.17
CA ILE A 14 7.53 -2.65 5.55
C ILE A 14 8.71 -2.79 6.51
N VAL A 15 8.76 -1.92 7.52
CA VAL A 15 9.77 -1.94 8.59
C VAL A 15 9.16 -2.07 9.98
N ASP A 16 7.86 -1.80 10.13
CA ASP A 16 7.11 -2.03 11.36
C ASP A 16 5.67 -2.43 11.04
N TYR A 17 5.26 -3.60 11.52
CA TYR A 17 3.90 -4.13 11.42
C TYR A 17 3.64 -5.04 12.63
N PRO A 18 3.27 -4.46 13.79
CA PRO A 18 3.23 -5.19 15.06
C PRO A 18 2.31 -6.42 15.08
N GLN A 19 1.18 -6.35 14.35
CA GLN A 19 0.20 -7.43 14.25
C GLN A 19 0.68 -8.59 13.36
N HIS A 20 1.59 -8.31 12.42
CA HIS A 20 2.03 -9.22 11.37
C HIS A 20 3.54 -9.07 11.09
N PRO A 21 4.41 -9.44 12.05
CA PRO A 21 5.86 -9.32 11.89
C PRO A 21 6.43 -10.17 10.74
N GLU A 22 5.72 -11.21 10.31
CA GLU A 22 6.04 -12.02 9.13
C GLU A 22 6.02 -11.21 7.82
N CYS A 23 5.31 -10.09 7.78
CA CYS A 23 5.24 -9.19 6.63
C CYS A 23 6.37 -8.15 6.60
N ILE A 24 7.25 -8.11 7.62
CA ILE A 24 8.40 -7.20 7.59
C ILE A 24 9.26 -7.50 6.36
N GLY A 25 9.54 -6.45 5.60
CA GLY A 25 10.31 -6.52 4.37
C GLY A 25 9.51 -6.69 3.09
N CYS A 26 8.19 -6.92 3.16
CA CYS A 26 7.32 -6.85 1.99
C CYS A 26 7.42 -5.48 1.31
N GLN A 27 7.43 -5.48 -0.02
CA GLN A 27 7.62 -4.29 -0.83
C GLN A 27 6.32 -3.83 -1.47
N PHE A 28 6.17 -2.51 -1.50
CA PHE A 28 5.05 -1.80 -2.07
C PHE A 28 5.58 -0.80 -3.08
N ASN A 29 4.96 -0.72 -4.24
CA ASN A 29 5.27 0.25 -5.28
C ASN A 29 4.01 1.04 -5.59
N ILE A 30 4.03 2.33 -5.28
CA ILE A 30 2.93 3.26 -5.54
C ILE A 30 3.30 4.13 -6.73
N ARG A 31 2.42 4.18 -7.72
CA ARG A 31 2.57 5.03 -8.91
C ARG A 31 1.30 5.83 -9.14
N GLN A 32 1.45 7.07 -9.60
CA GLN A 32 0.33 7.87 -10.08
C GLN A 32 -0.03 7.44 -11.51
N ASP A 33 -1.31 7.49 -11.85
CA ASP A 33 -1.77 7.24 -13.22
C ASP A 33 -1.54 8.50 -14.07
N ASP A 34 -0.95 8.33 -15.27
CA ASP A 34 -0.51 9.45 -16.11
C ASP A 34 -1.70 10.26 -16.67
N GLU A 35 -2.85 9.62 -16.87
CA GLU A 35 -4.05 10.24 -17.44
C GLU A 35 -5.02 10.75 -16.37
N LYS A 36 -4.90 10.23 -15.13
CA LYS A 36 -5.80 10.53 -14.01
C LYS A 36 -4.97 10.98 -12.80
N PRO A 37 -4.80 12.29 -12.58
CA PRO A 37 -3.88 12.82 -11.57
C PRO A 37 -4.27 12.49 -10.12
N ASN A 38 -5.51 12.10 -9.86
CA ASN A 38 -5.94 11.67 -8.53
C ASN A 38 -5.94 10.14 -8.37
N LEU A 39 -5.68 9.39 -9.44
CA LEU A 39 -5.63 7.93 -9.41
C LEU A 39 -4.20 7.47 -9.17
N TYR A 40 -4.04 6.54 -8.25
CA TYR A 40 -2.78 5.91 -7.89
C TYR A 40 -2.95 4.39 -7.92
N ARG A 41 -1.87 3.67 -8.20
CA ARG A 41 -1.83 2.21 -8.20
C ARG A 41 -0.79 1.76 -7.20
N LEU A 42 -1.24 1.05 -6.18
CA LEU A 42 -0.39 0.34 -5.24
C LEU A 42 -0.22 -1.08 -5.76
N ASN A 43 1.04 -1.51 -5.84
CA ASN A 43 1.39 -2.87 -6.18
C ASN A 43 2.24 -3.46 -5.05
N ALA A 44 1.88 -4.63 -4.55
CA ALA A 44 2.69 -5.41 -3.64
C ALA A 44 3.04 -6.74 -4.30
N HIS A 45 4.22 -7.28 -4.00
CA HIS A 45 4.63 -8.59 -4.48
C HIS A 45 5.08 -9.46 -3.31
N VAL A 46 4.43 -10.63 -3.18
CA VAL A 46 4.82 -11.69 -2.23
C VAL A 46 5.11 -12.95 -3.05
N VAL A 47 4.11 -13.79 -3.32
CA VAL A 47 4.15 -14.83 -4.36
C VAL A 47 3.51 -14.28 -5.63
N ASN A 48 2.33 -13.68 -5.45
CA ASN A 48 1.56 -13.02 -6.47
C ASN A 48 1.79 -11.51 -6.44
N SER A 49 1.60 -10.91 -7.60
CA SER A 49 1.52 -9.46 -7.72
C SER A 49 0.09 -9.05 -7.37
N ILE A 50 -0.05 -8.38 -6.24
CA ILE A 50 -1.31 -7.78 -5.79
C ILE A 50 -1.32 -6.33 -6.28
N PHE A 51 -2.40 -5.93 -6.93
CA PHE A 51 -2.55 -4.59 -7.50
C PHE A 51 -3.89 -4.00 -7.08
N CYS A 52 -3.86 -2.73 -6.68
CA CYS A 52 -5.04 -2.04 -6.20
C CYS A 52 -5.01 -0.55 -6.60
N PRO A 53 -6.06 -0.06 -7.29
CA PRO A 53 -6.20 1.35 -7.60
C PRO A 53 -6.82 2.14 -6.43
N PHE A 54 -6.23 3.27 -6.09
CA PHE A 54 -6.69 4.22 -5.08
C PHE A 54 -6.93 5.60 -5.70
N GLU A 55 -7.97 6.30 -5.25
CA GLU A 55 -8.20 7.71 -5.59
C GLU A 55 -7.86 8.58 -4.38
N HIS A 56 -7.08 9.64 -4.62
CA HIS A 56 -6.72 10.65 -3.62
C HIS A 56 -7.64 11.86 -3.76
N ASN A 57 -8.28 12.27 -2.66
CA ASN A 57 -8.98 13.55 -2.62
C ASN A 57 -7.99 14.65 -2.18
N PRO A 58 -7.58 15.58 -3.06
CA PRO A 58 -6.61 16.61 -2.71
C PRO A 58 -7.14 17.65 -1.71
N THR A 59 -8.46 17.70 -1.49
CA THR A 59 -9.11 18.66 -0.57
C THR A 59 -9.18 18.11 0.85
N THR A 60 -9.62 16.85 1.01
CA THR A 60 -9.74 16.20 2.33
C THR A 60 -8.50 15.39 2.72
N ASN A 61 -7.61 15.16 1.75
CA ASN A 61 -6.45 14.29 1.86
C ASN A 61 -6.77 12.81 2.14
N GLU A 62 -8.03 12.41 1.95
CA GLU A 62 -8.47 11.03 2.11
C GLU A 62 -8.10 10.17 0.89
N TRP A 63 -7.95 8.87 1.14
CA TRP A 63 -7.68 7.86 0.13
C TRP A 63 -8.85 6.88 0.08
N THR A 64 -9.38 6.64 -1.11
CA THR A 64 -10.47 5.68 -1.32
C THR A 64 -10.07 4.62 -2.33
N LEU A 65 -10.60 3.42 -2.20
CA LEU A 65 -10.46 2.39 -3.21
C LEU A 65 -11.23 2.81 -4.48
N ALA A 66 -10.52 2.92 -5.60
CA ALA A 66 -11.10 3.29 -6.90
C ALA A 66 -11.55 2.06 -7.71
N GLY A 67 -11.43 0.86 -7.13
CA GLY A 67 -11.76 -0.42 -7.75
C GLY A 67 -11.42 -1.59 -6.84
N GLY A 68 -11.60 -2.81 -7.35
CA GLY A 68 -11.26 -4.03 -6.61
C GLY A 68 -9.76 -4.27 -6.47
N VAL A 69 -9.38 -5.05 -5.44
CA VAL A 69 -8.04 -5.61 -5.32
C VAL A 69 -7.94 -6.80 -6.29
N GLY A 70 -6.95 -6.77 -7.18
CA GLY A 70 -6.62 -7.88 -8.05
C GLY A 70 -5.30 -8.53 -7.65
N ALA A 71 -5.12 -9.79 -8.02
CA ALA A 71 -3.88 -10.53 -7.83
C ALA A 71 -3.63 -11.50 -8.99
N THR A 72 -2.36 -11.83 -9.24
CA THR A 72 -2.03 -13.02 -10.03
C THR A 72 -2.38 -14.31 -9.25
N LEU A 73 -2.39 -15.47 -9.91
CA LEU A 73 -2.77 -16.75 -9.29
C LEU A 73 -1.67 -17.82 -9.47
N MET A 74 -0.57 -17.63 -8.77
CA MET A 74 0.54 -18.56 -8.65
C MET A 74 0.46 -19.28 -7.30
N LEU A 75 0.80 -20.57 -7.30
CA LEU A 75 0.98 -21.34 -6.08
C LEU A 75 2.39 -21.09 -5.53
N GLY A 76 2.49 -20.95 -4.21
CA GLY A 76 3.75 -20.77 -3.51
C GLY A 76 3.82 -21.60 -2.24
N PRO A 77 4.91 -21.47 -1.47
CA PRO A 77 5.02 -22.07 -0.14
C PRO A 77 3.87 -21.61 0.77
N PRO A 78 3.34 -22.46 1.67
CA PRO A 78 2.22 -22.10 2.55
C PRO A 78 2.45 -20.80 3.34
N GLU A 79 3.64 -20.62 3.91
CA GLU A 79 4.01 -19.43 4.69
C GLU A 79 3.95 -18.13 3.85
N GLU A 80 4.34 -18.20 2.57
CA GLU A 80 4.27 -17.04 1.67
C GLU A 80 2.84 -16.78 1.20
N MET A 81 2.01 -17.82 1.07
CA MET A 81 0.59 -17.67 0.76
C MET A 81 -0.20 -17.07 1.94
N GLU A 82 0.13 -17.44 3.18
CA GLU A 82 -0.44 -16.81 4.38
C GLU A 82 -0.07 -15.33 4.45
N LYS A 83 1.21 -15.00 4.23
CA LYS A 83 1.71 -13.62 4.15
C LYS A 83 0.99 -12.81 3.06
N GLU A 84 0.76 -13.41 1.90
CA GLU A 84 -0.01 -12.79 0.82
C GLU A 84 -1.45 -12.47 1.23
N GLY A 85 -2.12 -13.38 1.94
CA GLY A 85 -3.45 -13.15 2.50
C GLY A 85 -3.48 -11.94 3.45
N VAL A 86 -2.47 -11.81 4.31
CA VAL A 86 -2.31 -10.65 5.21
C VAL A 86 -2.12 -9.35 4.42
N ILE A 87 -1.23 -9.33 3.43
CA ILE A 87 -0.98 -8.14 2.61
C ILE A 87 -2.21 -7.75 1.79
N GLY A 88 -2.92 -8.72 1.21
CA GLY A 88 -4.17 -8.49 0.48
C GLY A 88 -5.25 -7.86 1.37
N ASN A 89 -5.41 -8.39 2.59
CA ASN A 89 -6.33 -7.86 3.58
C ASN A 89 -5.94 -6.43 4.00
N LEU A 90 -4.67 -6.19 4.31
CA LEU A 90 -4.13 -4.85 4.60
C LEU A 90 -4.51 -3.85 3.50
N ILE A 91 -4.22 -4.17 2.23
CA ILE A 91 -4.48 -3.30 1.08
C ILE A 91 -5.98 -2.99 0.95
N SER A 92 -6.85 -3.98 1.16
CA SER A 92 -8.30 -3.81 1.07
C SER A 92 -8.89 -2.90 2.14
N ARG A 93 -8.13 -2.61 3.21
CA ARG A 93 -8.59 -1.85 4.38
C ARG A 93 -7.89 -0.51 4.53
N ILE A 94 -7.03 -0.12 3.59
CA ILE A 94 -6.33 1.17 3.62
C ILE A 94 -7.35 2.30 3.61
N GLN A 95 -7.26 3.17 4.62
CA GLN A 95 -8.07 4.38 4.73
C GLN A 95 -7.22 5.64 4.50
N ASN A 96 -5.96 5.62 4.91
CA ASN A 96 -5.07 6.76 4.77
C ASN A 96 -3.62 6.34 4.46
N LEU A 97 -2.95 7.19 3.69
CA LEU A 97 -1.53 7.10 3.34
C LEU A 97 -0.86 8.44 3.65
N GLU A 98 0.08 8.44 4.60
CA GLU A 98 0.79 9.64 5.02
C GLU A 98 2.30 9.47 4.90
N VAL A 99 2.97 10.47 4.33
CA VAL A 99 4.43 10.47 4.20
C VAL A 99 5.06 11.39 5.24
N GLU A 100 5.73 10.78 6.21
CA GLU A 100 6.47 11.46 7.27
C GLU A 100 7.93 11.69 6.87
N GLY A 101 8.36 12.96 6.88
CA GLY A 101 9.76 13.34 6.62
C GLY A 101 10.30 12.92 5.25
N GLY A 102 9.43 12.55 4.30
CA GLY A 102 9.81 12.04 2.97
C GLY A 102 10.45 10.65 2.95
N GLN A 103 10.60 10.00 4.12
CA GLN A 103 11.34 8.75 4.28
C GLN A 103 10.48 7.60 4.77
N HIS A 104 9.38 7.92 5.45
CA HIS A 104 8.44 6.92 5.95
C HIS A 104 7.07 7.13 5.35
N LEU A 105 6.44 6.03 4.95
CA LEU A 105 5.02 5.98 4.62
C LEU A 105 4.34 5.28 5.81
N VAL A 106 3.33 5.93 6.36
CA VAL A 106 2.43 5.37 7.37
C VAL A 106 1.12 5.03 6.67
N ILE A 107 0.75 3.76 6.73
CA ILE A 107 -0.55 3.27 6.28
C ILE A 107 -1.44 3.16 7.51
N THR A 108 -2.62 3.76 7.46
CA THR A 108 -3.67 3.57 8.48
C THR A 108 -4.86 2.85 7.85
N THR A 109 -5.32 1.79 8.50
CA THR A 109 -6.48 1.00 8.08
C THR A 109 -7.78 1.49 8.74
N ASP A 110 -8.92 1.02 8.24
CA ASP A 110 -10.25 1.33 8.77
C ASP A 110 -10.50 0.91 10.25
N ASN A 111 -9.72 -0.04 10.79
CA ASN A 111 -9.73 -0.42 12.20
C ASN A 111 -8.63 0.25 13.03
N GLY A 112 -7.92 1.23 12.46
CA GLY A 112 -6.90 2.00 13.15
C GLY A 112 -5.56 1.28 13.33
N GLU A 113 -5.32 0.16 12.63
CA GLU A 113 -3.97 -0.40 12.57
C GLU A 113 -3.05 0.55 11.81
N GLN A 114 -1.80 0.63 12.26
CA GLN A 114 -0.77 1.47 11.67
C GLN A 114 0.42 0.63 11.27
N ILE A 115 0.84 0.80 10.02
CA ILE A 115 1.96 0.07 9.42
C ILE A 115 2.96 1.11 8.94
N ARG A 116 4.24 0.94 9.30
CA ARG A 116 5.32 1.84 8.89
C ARG A 116 6.16 1.20 7.81
N LEU A 117 6.29 1.91 6.69
CA LEU A 117 7.15 1.53 5.59
C LEU A 117 8.26 2.56 5.43
N LYS A 118 9.45 2.09 5.08
CA LYS A 118 10.60 2.94 4.73
C LYS A 118 10.74 3.02 3.22
N ARG A 119 11.12 4.18 2.70
CA ARG A 119 11.45 4.34 1.28
C ARG A 119 12.66 3.47 0.91
N SER A 120 12.52 2.71 -0.18
CA SER A 120 13.58 1.86 -0.75
C SER A 120 14.40 2.61 -1.80
#